data_AF-A0A6V8Q0Q0-F1
#
_entry.id   AF-A0A6V8Q0Q0-F1
#
_cell.length_a   1.000
_cell.length_b   1.000
_cell.length_c   1.000
_cell.angle_alpha   90.00
_cell.angle_beta   90.00
_cell.angle_gamma   90.00
#
_symmetry.space_group_name_H-M   'P 1'
#
loop_
_entity.id
_entity.type
_entity.pdbx_description
1 polymer ?
#
loop_
_entity_poly.entity_id
_entity_poly.type
_entity_poly.pdbx_seq_one_letter_code
_entity_poly.pdbx_strand_id
1 'polypeptide(L)' 'MPEPFTEVPGGVAAPKHFQAAGVSCGLKESGGRDLALIYSETPA' A
#
# COMPACT_ATOMS: atom_id res chain seq x y z
N MET A 1 -19.74 -3.52 -24.81
CA MET A 1 -19.88 -3.55 -23.33
C MET A 1 -18.52 -3.19 -22.78
N PRO A 2 -18.36 -2.17 -21.92
CA PRO A 2 -17.07 -1.98 -21.26
C PRO A 2 -16.74 -3.24 -20.44
N GLU A 3 -15.48 -3.66 -20.46
CA GLU A 3 -14.95 -4.80 -19.69
C GLU A 3 -15.33 -4.65 -18.20
N PRO A 4 -15.59 -5.76 -17.48
CA PRO A 4 -16.16 -5.73 -16.11
C PRO A 4 -15.23 -5.11 -15.04
N PHE A 5 -14.01 -4.74 -15.41
CA PHE A 5 -13.07 -4.03 -14.55
C PHE A 5 -12.15 -3.14 -15.40
N THR A 6 -11.53 -2.17 -14.75
CA THR A 6 -10.51 -1.31 -15.36
C THR A 6 -9.29 -1.32 -14.46
N GLU A 7 -8.13 -1.58 -15.05
CA GLU A 7 -6.87 -1.50 -14.34
C GLU A 7 -6.58 -0.04 -13.97
N VAL A 8 -6.27 0.21 -12.70
CA VAL A 8 -5.89 1.53 -12.23
C VAL A 8 -4.37 1.53 -12.03
N PRO A 9 -3.62 2.43 -12.68
CA PRO A 9 -2.18 2.52 -12.46
C PRO A 9 -1.88 2.93 -11.02
N GLY A 10 -0.96 2.21 -10.36
CA GLY A 10 -0.54 2.50 -8.99
C GLY A 10 -0.35 1.24 -8.15
N GLY A 11 -0.28 1.42 -6.83
CA GLY A 11 -0.17 0.33 -5.86
C GLY A 11 -1.39 0.24 -4.94
N VAL A 12 -1.22 -0.36 -3.77
CA VAL A 12 -2.30 -0.56 -2.78
C VAL A 12 -2.94 0.74 -2.27
N ALA A 13 -2.27 1.88 -2.42
CA ALA A 13 -2.80 3.21 -2.08
C ALA A 13 -3.46 3.94 -3.27
N ALA A 14 -3.62 3.28 -4.42
CA ALA A 14 -4.31 3.87 -5.57
C ALA A 14 -5.84 4.01 -5.37
N PRO A 15 -6.54 3.04 -4.74
CA PRO A 15 -7.92 3.22 -4.35
C PRO A 15 -8.06 4.28 -3.25
N LYS A 16 -9.17 5.02 -3.25
CA LYS A 16 -9.50 5.96 -2.17
C LYS A 16 -9.58 5.24 -0.83
N HIS A 17 -9.24 5.95 0.24
CA HIS A 17 -9.33 5.48 1.62
C HIS A 17 -8.32 4.41 2.05
N PHE A 18 -7.33 4.12 1.20
CA PHE A 18 -6.19 3.30 1.56
C PHE A 18 -4.92 4.14 1.60
N GLN A 19 -4.21 4.09 2.73
CA GLN A 19 -2.89 4.64 2.88
C GLN A 19 -1.86 3.51 3.02
N ALA A 20 -0.64 3.74 2.59
CA ALA A 20 0.45 2.79 2.79
C ALA A 20 1.77 3.51 3.10
N ALA A 21 2.54 2.95 4.01
CA ALA A 21 3.86 3.43 4.36
C ALA A 21 4.84 2.26 4.56
N GLY A 22 6.11 2.52 4.29
CA GLY A 22 7.21 1.60 4.57
C GLY A 22 8.35 2.33 5.27
N VAL A 23 8.82 1.77 6.37
CA VAL A 23 9.87 2.36 7.20
C VAL A 23 11.05 1.40 7.35
N SER A 24 12.19 1.95 7.74
CA SER A 24 13.32 1.18 8.26
C SER A 24 13.26 1.24 9.79
N CYS A 25 12.89 0.13 10.43
CA CYS A 25 12.78 -0.01 11.88
C CYS A 25 13.95 -0.79 12.50
N GLY A 26 14.96 -1.15 11.70
CA GLY A 26 16.19 -1.79 12.18
C GLY A 26 16.14 -3.32 12.25
N LEU A 27 15.17 -3.96 11.59
CA LEU A 27 15.10 -5.41 11.45
C LEU A 27 16.10 -5.93 10.42
N LYS A 28 16.31 -5.20 9.32
CA LYS A 28 17.32 -5.56 8.31
C LYS A 28 18.65 -4.89 8.63
N GLU A 29 19.73 -5.67 8.71
CA GLU A 29 21.10 -5.16 8.92
C GLU A 29 21.54 -4.15 7.85
N SER A 30 21.02 -4.27 6.63
CA SER A 30 21.30 -3.33 5.55
C SER A 30 20.71 -1.93 5.74
N GLY A 31 19.84 -1.74 6.74
CA GLY A 31 19.10 -0.50 6.97
C GLY A 31 18.00 -0.23 5.95
N GLY A 32 17.74 -1.15 5.01
CA GLY A 32 16.64 -1.04 4.06
C GLY A 32 15.27 -1.10 4.74
N ARG A 33 14.23 -0.56 4.08
CA ARG A 33 12.85 -0.64 4.58
C ARG A 33 12.48 -2.10 4.87
N ASP A 34 11.95 -2.33 6.06
CA ASP A 34 11.78 -3.66 6.65
C ASP A 34 10.47 -3.83 7.39
N LEU A 35 9.70 -2.75 7.53
CA LEU A 35 8.33 -2.77 8.04
C LEU A 35 7.42 -1.99 7.10
N ALA A 36 6.23 -2.52 6.85
CA ALA A 36 5.19 -1.87 6.06
C ALA A 36 3.86 -1.83 6.83
N LEU A 37 3.10 -0.75 6.63
CA LEU A 37 1.73 -0.59 7.10
C LEU A 37 0.84 -0.28 5.91
N ILE A 38 -0.27 -0.99 5.80
CA ILE A 38 -1.39 -0.64 4.93
C ILE A 38 -2.55 -0.31 5.87
N TYR A 39 -3.15 0.85 5.68
CA TYR A 39 -4.16 1.40 6.56
C TYR A 39 -5.42 1.73 5.77
N SER A 40 -6.56 1.23 6.25
CA SER A 40 -7.88 1.61 5.78
C SER A 40 -8.38 2.78 6.63
N GLU A 41 -8.68 3.91 6.00
CA GLU A 41 -9.27 5.08 6.66
C GLU A 41 -10.71 4.82 7.13
N THR A 42 -11.34 3.77 6.60
CA THR A 42 -12.69 3.30 6.98
C THR A 42 -12.62 1.90 7.58
N PRO A 43 -13.65 1.43 8.30
CA PRO A 43 -13.76 0.02 8.66
C PRO A 43 -13.57 -0.88 7.44
N ALA A 44 -12.75 -1.91 7.61
CA ALA A 44 -12.48 -2.91 6.59
C ALA A 44 -13.60 -3.94 6.48
#